data_AF-A0A936SQK7-F1
#
_entry.id   AF-A0A936SQK7-F1
#
_cell.length_a   1.000
_cell.length_b   1.000
_cell.length_c   1.000
_cell.angle_alpha   90.00
_cell.angle_beta   90.00
_cell.angle_gamma   90.00
#
_symmetry.space_group_name_H-M   'P 1'
#
loop_
_entity.id
_entity.type
_entity.pdbx_description
1 polymer ?
#
loop_
_entity_poly.entity_id
_entity_poly.type
_entity_poly.pdbx_seq_one_letter_code
_entity_poly.pdbx_strand_id
1 'polypeptide(L)'
;MQSDNIPLSTFEKGRRLVDADPATYIAKVGAAPTDCEGLYLLGRAYLLSGDFMKGREALVQARTLIATADPVNRATVSTEIMLALAVTNDPEAQRNLKKEIETIKAANSTANTNVSSNRPK
;
A
#
# COMPACT_ATOMS: atom_id res chain seq x y z
N MET A 1 -23.87 2.48 13.97
CA MET A 1 -24.15 1.47 12.92
C MET A 1 -22.85 0.75 12.62
N GLN A 2 -22.78 -0.56 12.90
CA GLN A 2 -21.78 -1.40 12.24
C GLN A 2 -22.27 -1.59 10.80
N SER A 3 -21.44 -1.28 9.82
CA SER A 3 -21.71 -1.69 8.44
C SER A 3 -21.76 -3.21 8.39
N ASP A 4 -22.65 -3.75 7.56
CA ASP A 4 -22.71 -5.19 7.31
C ASP A 4 -21.34 -5.74 6.90
N ASN A 5 -21.09 -7.01 7.20
CA ASN A 5 -19.84 -7.68 6.87
C ASN A 5 -19.79 -7.94 5.35
N ILE A 6 -19.49 -6.91 4.57
CA ILE A 6 -19.42 -6.96 3.12
C ILE A 6 -18.26 -7.87 2.71
N PRO A 7 -18.48 -8.91 1.87
CA PRO A 7 -17.41 -9.74 1.35
C PRO A 7 -16.32 -8.90 0.68
N LEU A 8 -15.07 -9.08 1.10
CA LEU A 8 -13.94 -8.36 0.51
C LEU A 8 -13.62 -8.92 -0.88
N SER A 9 -13.53 -8.03 -1.87
CA SER A 9 -13.00 -8.36 -3.20
C SER A 9 -11.52 -8.77 -3.09
N THR A 10 -11.01 -9.47 -4.09
CA THR A 10 -9.57 -9.84 -4.16
C THR A 10 -8.68 -8.59 -4.10
N PHE A 11 -9.10 -7.51 -4.77
CA PHE A 11 -8.43 -6.22 -4.73
C PHE A 11 -8.34 -5.65 -3.31
N GLU A 12 -9.46 -5.62 -2.57
CA GLU A 12 -9.49 -5.10 -1.20
C GLU A 12 -8.69 -5.97 -0.23
N LYS A 13 -8.69 -7.29 -0.42
CA LYS A 13 -7.79 -8.19 0.33
C LYS A 13 -6.33 -7.84 0.04
N GLY A 14 -5.98 -7.60 -1.23
CA GLY A 14 -4.65 -7.16 -1.65
C GLY A 14 -4.23 -5.85 -0.98
N ARG A 15 -5.11 -4.84 -0.97
CA ARG A 15 -4.84 -3.56 -0.28
C ARG A 15 -4.52 -3.76 1.20
N ARG A 16 -5.31 -4.58 1.90
CA ARG A 16 -5.09 -4.87 3.33
C ARG A 16 -3.79 -5.62 3.59
N LEU A 17 -3.37 -6.52 2.68
CA LEU A 17 -2.07 -7.19 2.80
C LEU A 17 -0.93 -6.19 2.64
N VAL A 18 -1.03 -5.26 1.69
CA VAL A 18 -0.06 -4.18 1.50
C VAL A 18 -0.01 -3.25 2.72
N ASP A 19 -1.17 -2.90 3.28
CA ASP A 19 -1.27 -2.05 4.48
C ASP A 19 -0.67 -2.70 5.72
N ALA A 20 -0.93 -3.99 5.90
CA ALA A 20 -0.46 -4.72 7.07
C ALA A 20 1.06 -4.90 7.07
N ASP A 21 1.63 -5.29 5.92
CA ASP A 21 3.07 -5.48 5.79
C ASP A 21 3.51 -5.31 4.32
N PRO A 22 3.88 -4.08 3.91
CA PRO A 22 4.26 -3.82 2.53
C PRO A 22 5.57 -4.53 2.15
N ALA A 23 6.50 -4.73 3.09
CA ALA A 23 7.77 -5.41 2.82
C ALA A 23 7.55 -6.90 2.55
N THR A 24 6.72 -7.56 3.37
CA THR A 24 6.33 -8.95 3.14
C THR A 24 5.52 -9.10 1.85
N TYR A 25 4.65 -8.12 1.52
CA TYR A 25 3.92 -8.14 0.25
C TYR A 25 4.87 -8.13 -0.95
N ILE A 26 5.85 -7.21 -0.96
CA ILE A 26 6.89 -7.13 -2.01
C ILE A 26 7.64 -8.46 -2.14
N ALA A 27 8.04 -9.06 -1.01
CA ALA A 27 8.76 -10.34 -1.02
C ALA A 27 7.93 -11.51 -1.55
N LYS A 28 6.60 -11.49 -1.35
CA LYS A 28 5.68 -12.57 -1.75
C LYS A 28 5.16 -12.46 -3.17
N VAL A 29 5.08 -11.24 -3.73
CA VAL A 29 4.61 -11.02 -5.10
C VAL A 29 5.42 -11.82 -6.12
N GLY A 30 6.70 -12.07 -5.86
CA GLY A 30 7.56 -12.87 -6.73
C GLY A 30 7.87 -12.12 -8.02
N ALA A 31 7.44 -12.67 -9.17
CA ALA A 31 7.52 -11.96 -10.45
C ALA A 31 6.60 -10.74 -10.43
N ALA A 32 7.03 -9.64 -11.06
CA ALA A 32 6.21 -8.42 -11.12
C ALA A 32 4.82 -8.72 -11.71
N PRO A 33 3.73 -8.25 -11.08
CA PRO A 33 2.39 -8.43 -11.62
C PRO A 33 2.29 -7.79 -13.00
N THR A 34 1.40 -8.33 -13.83
CA THR A 34 1.19 -7.85 -15.21
C THR A 34 -0.18 -7.21 -15.42
N ASP A 35 -1.06 -7.28 -14.42
CA ASP A 35 -2.37 -6.62 -14.41
C ASP A 35 -2.33 -5.27 -13.66
N CYS A 36 -3.33 -4.43 -13.92
CA CYS A 36 -3.40 -3.06 -13.39
C CYS A 36 -3.45 -3.03 -11.85
N GLU A 37 -4.35 -3.80 -11.25
CA GLU A 37 -4.51 -3.88 -9.80
C GLU A 37 -3.24 -4.39 -9.11
N GLY A 38 -2.64 -5.45 -9.63
CA GLY A 38 -1.39 -6.01 -9.11
C GLY A 38 -0.24 -5.01 -9.16
N LEU A 39 -0.05 -4.32 -10.29
CA LEU A 39 0.98 -3.28 -10.42
C LEU A 39 0.72 -2.09 -9.49
N TYR A 40 -0.54 -1.69 -9.32
CA TYR A 40 -0.91 -0.67 -8.35
C TYR A 40 -0.58 -1.09 -6.92
N LEU A 41 -0.93 -2.32 -6.53
CA LEU A 41 -0.65 -2.84 -5.18
C LEU A 41 0.86 -2.93 -4.92
N LEU A 42 1.64 -3.37 -5.91
CA LEU A 42 3.10 -3.37 -5.84
C LEU A 42 3.66 -1.94 -5.69
N GLY A 43 3.18 -1.00 -6.50
CA GLY A 43 3.58 0.41 -6.42
C GLY A 43 3.28 1.03 -5.06
N ARG A 44 2.09 0.75 -4.51
CA ARG A 44 1.69 1.16 -3.17
C ARG A 44 2.56 0.54 -2.07
N ALA A 45 2.92 -0.74 -2.20
CA ALA A 45 3.81 -1.40 -1.26
C ALA A 45 5.20 -0.76 -1.24
N TYR A 46 5.74 -0.41 -2.41
CA TYR A 46 7.00 0.34 -2.50
C TYR A 46 6.89 1.73 -1.87
N LEU A 47 5.79 2.46 -2.11
CA LEU A 47 5.54 3.76 -1.46
C LEU A 47 5.54 3.68 0.07
N LEU A 48 4.81 2.72 0.64
CA LEU A 48 4.72 2.51 2.09
C LEU A 48 6.03 1.95 2.69
N SER A 49 6.92 1.44 1.84
CA SER A 49 8.27 1.03 2.21
C SER A 49 9.31 2.15 2.04
N GLY A 50 8.93 3.28 1.44
CA GLY A 50 9.82 4.42 1.16
C GLY A 50 10.68 4.27 -0.10
N ASP A 51 10.47 3.23 -0.91
CA ASP A 51 11.14 3.04 -2.20
C ASP A 51 10.33 3.78 -3.30
N PHE A 52 10.37 5.11 -3.26
CA PHE A 52 9.57 5.96 -4.14
C PHE A 52 9.88 5.76 -5.63
N MET A 53 11.12 5.39 -5.96
CA MET A 53 11.55 5.16 -7.34
C MET A 53 10.87 3.92 -7.93
N LYS A 54 10.98 2.76 -7.27
CA LYS A 54 10.28 1.55 -7.73
C LYS A 54 8.76 1.68 -7.63
N GLY A 55 8.27 2.41 -6.62
CA GLY A 55 6.86 2.75 -6.51
C GLY A 55 6.37 3.48 -7.75
N ARG A 56 7.09 4.52 -8.18
CA ARG A 56 6.76 5.28 -9.40
C ARG A 56 6.78 4.41 -10.65
N GLU A 57 7.79 3.55 -10.82
CA GLU A 57 7.89 2.65 -11.97
C GLU A 57 6.67 1.74 -12.08
N ALA A 58 6.27 1.08 -10.99
CA ALA A 58 5.10 0.21 -10.97
C ALA A 58 3.80 0.99 -11.19
N LEU A 59 3.65 2.18 -10.62
CA LEU A 59 2.46 3.03 -10.79
C LEU A 59 2.32 3.55 -12.22
N VAL A 60 3.42 3.89 -12.89
CA VAL A 60 3.40 4.28 -14.31
C VAL A 60 2.92 3.13 -15.18
N GLN A 61 3.38 1.90 -14.92
CA GLN A 61 2.91 0.71 -15.62
C GLN A 61 1.44 0.40 -15.30
N ALA A 62 1.01 0.52 -14.04
CA ALA A 62 -0.39 0.35 -13.67
C ALA A 62 -1.29 1.34 -14.43
N ARG A 63 -0.85 2.60 -14.57
CA ARG A 63 -1.58 3.64 -15.30
C ARG A 63 -1.80 3.30 -16.77
N THR A 64 -0.83 2.68 -17.44
CA THR A 64 -1.00 2.29 -18.86
C THR A 64 -2.04 1.19 -19.06
N LEU A 65 -2.31 0.42 -18.00
CA LEU A 65 -3.26 -0.69 -18.01
C LEU A 65 -4.61 -0.34 -17.36
N ILE A 66 -4.88 0.93 -17.03
CA ILE A 66 -6.09 1.29 -16.28
C ILE A 66 -7.40 0.91 -17.00
N ALA A 67 -7.38 0.84 -18.34
CA ALA A 67 -8.52 0.40 -19.12
C ALA A 67 -8.87 -1.08 -18.90
N THR A 68 -7.90 -1.91 -18.48
CA THR A 68 -8.08 -3.34 -18.22
C THR A 68 -8.43 -3.64 -16.76
N ALA A 69 -8.40 -2.64 -15.87
CA ALA A 69 -8.82 -2.81 -14.48
C ALA A 69 -10.29 -3.24 -14.42
N ASP A 70 -10.63 -4.03 -13.40
CA ASP A 70 -12.00 -4.43 -13.11
C ASP A 70 -12.87 -3.17 -13.03
N PRO A 71 -13.99 -3.10 -13.79
CA PRO A 71 -14.88 -1.95 -13.78
C PRO A 71 -15.28 -1.48 -12.38
N VAL A 72 -15.41 -2.39 -11.41
CA VAL A 72 -15.81 -2.03 -10.03
C VAL A 72 -14.69 -1.33 -9.26
N ASN A 73 -13.41 -1.59 -9.60
CA ASN A 73 -12.25 -1.01 -8.94
C ASN A 73 -11.66 0.17 -9.71
N ARG A 74 -11.94 0.29 -11.01
CA ARG A 74 -11.25 1.21 -11.94
C ARG A 74 -11.19 2.64 -11.45
N ALA A 75 -12.31 3.20 -10.97
CA ALA A 75 -12.34 4.58 -10.49
C ALA A 75 -11.43 4.78 -9.27
N THR A 76 -11.48 3.85 -8.31
CA THR A 76 -10.63 3.84 -7.12
C THR A 76 -9.16 3.71 -7.50
N VAL A 77 -8.81 2.70 -8.30
CA VAL A 77 -7.42 2.43 -8.73
C VAL A 77 -6.88 3.63 -9.51
N SER A 78 -7.65 4.20 -10.44
CA SER A 78 -7.24 5.37 -11.21
C SER A 78 -6.91 6.57 -10.31
N THR A 79 -7.79 6.86 -9.35
CA THR A 79 -7.61 8.00 -8.44
C THR A 79 -6.38 7.79 -7.55
N GLU A 80 -6.23 6.60 -6.99
CA GLU A 80 -5.12 6.25 -6.12
C GLU A 80 -3.77 6.27 -6.86
N ILE A 81 -3.73 5.77 -8.11
CA ILE A 81 -2.53 5.88 -8.96
C ILE A 81 -2.17 7.35 -9.17
N MET A 82 -3.13 8.23 -9.44
CA MET A 82 -2.86 9.65 -9.67
C MET A 82 -2.32 10.35 -8.41
N LEU A 83 -2.92 10.09 -7.25
CA LEU A 83 -2.44 10.61 -5.96
C LEU A 83 -1.03 10.12 -5.66
N ALA A 84 -0.81 8.82 -5.81
CA ALA A 84 0.48 8.17 -5.60
C ALA A 84 1.56 8.76 -6.54
N LEU A 85 1.23 8.95 -7.82
CA LEU A 85 2.15 9.57 -8.78
C LEU A 85 2.45 11.04 -8.44
N ALA A 86 1.46 11.80 -7.97
CA ALA A 86 1.66 13.18 -7.53
C ALA A 86 2.72 13.24 -6.41
N VAL A 87 2.63 12.34 -5.42
CA VAL A 87 3.64 12.22 -4.36
C VAL A 87 5.01 11.84 -4.94
N THR A 88 5.09 10.85 -5.84
CA THR A 88 6.39 10.42 -6.39
C THR A 88 7.06 11.48 -7.26
N ASN A 89 6.32 12.45 -7.78
CA ASN A 89 6.90 13.50 -8.62
C ASN A 89 7.38 14.73 -7.83
N ASP A 90 7.10 14.80 -6.53
CA ASP A 90 7.53 15.91 -5.66
C ASP A 90 8.44 15.41 -4.51
N PRO A 91 9.74 15.79 -4.50
CA PRO A 91 10.65 15.42 -3.42
C PRO A 91 10.22 15.89 -2.03
N GLU A 92 9.46 16.98 -1.91
CA GLU A 92 8.96 17.44 -0.62
C GLU A 92 7.83 16.55 -0.11
N ALA A 93 6.85 16.23 -0.96
CA ALA A 93 5.82 15.25 -0.66
C ALA A 93 6.41 13.88 -0.26
N GLN A 94 7.47 13.41 -0.95
CA GLN A 94 8.16 12.17 -0.58
C GLN A 94 8.77 12.23 0.83
N ARG A 95 9.45 13.34 1.16
CA ARG A 95 10.04 13.53 2.51
C ARG A 95 8.96 13.55 3.59
N ASN A 96 7.87 14.26 3.35
CA ASN A 96 6.75 14.36 4.29
C ASN A 96 6.10 12.99 4.50
N LEU A 97 5.77 12.27 3.42
CA LEU A 97 5.19 10.94 3.52
C LEU A 97 6.13 9.96 4.23
N LYS A 98 7.43 9.98 3.93
CA LYS A 98 8.41 9.12 4.60
C LYS A 98 8.45 9.36 6.10
N LYS A 99 8.48 10.64 6.51
CA LYS A 99 8.47 11.02 7.93
C LYS A 99 7.21 10.50 8.64
N GLU A 100 6.05 10.63 8.02
CA GLU A 100 4.80 10.10 8.57
C GLU A 100 4.81 8.56 8.69
N ILE A 101 5.29 7.85 7.65
CA ILE A 101 5.45 6.39 7.68
C ILE A 101 6.34 5.96 8.85
N GLU A 102 7.49 6.62 9.03
CA GLU A 102 8.42 6.34 10.12
C GLU A 102 7.80 6.62 11.49
N THR A 103 7.06 7.72 11.62
CA THR A 103 6.34 8.09 12.85
C THR A 103 5.29 7.04 13.22
N ILE A 104 4.50 6.56 12.25
CA ILE A 104 3.50 5.51 12.48
C ILE A 104 4.16 4.17 12.85
N LYS A 105 5.26 3.78 12.18
CA LYS A 105 6.00 2.55 12.50
C LYS A 105 6.57 2.59 13.92
N ALA A 106 7.09 3.73 14.35
CA ALA A 106 7.59 3.92 15.72
C ALA A 106 6.45 3.82 16.75
N ALA A 107 5.29 4.45 16.49
CA ALA A 107 4.13 4.37 17.37
C ALA A 107 3.64 2.92 17.55
N ASN A 108 3.54 2.14 16.47
CA ASN A 108 3.10 0.75 16.52
C ASN A 108 4.06 -0.18 17.27
N SER A 109 5.37 0.12 17.21
CA SER A 109 6.39 -0.66 17.93
C SER A 109 6.33 -0.45 19.45
N THR A 110 5.89 0.72 19.89
CA THR A 110 5.80 1.10 21.32
C THR A 110 4.54 0.53 22.00
N ALA A 111 3.48 0.22 21.23
CA ALA A 111 2.26 -0.40 21.76
C ALA A 111 2.47 -1.88 22.17
N ASN A 112 3.41 -2.58 21.54
CA ASN A 112 3.61 -4.03 21.75
C ASN A 112 4.47 -4.38 22.99
N THR A 113 5.20 -3.44 23.58
CA THR A 113 6.04 -3.68 24.77
C THR A 113 5.24 -3.70 26.08
N ASN A 114 4.06 -3.07 26.13
CA ASN A 114 3.24 -2.98 27.35
C ASN A 114 2.38 -4.22 27.64
N VAL A 115 2.30 -5.20 26.73
CA VAL A 115 1.51 -6.43 26.92
C VAL A 115 2.35 -7.58 27.50
N SER A 116 3.68 -7.51 27.40
CA SER A 116 4.58 -8.61 27.82
C SER A 116 5.02 -8.54 29.29
N SER A 117 4.69 -7.50 30.05
CA SER A 117 5.17 -7.29 31.42
C SER A 117 4.24 -7.79 32.53
N ASN A 118 3.05 -8.34 32.19
CA ASN A 118 2.07 -8.77 33.19
C ASN A 118 1.78 -10.29 33.11
N ARG A 119 2.79 -11.12 33.40
CA ARG A 119 2.57 -12.54 33.72
C ARG A 119 2.95 -12.76 35.20
N PRO A 120 1.99 -12.83 36.14
CA PRO A 120 2.30 -13.16 37.52
C PRO A 120 2.80 -14.60 37.60
N LYS A 121 3.82 -14.81 38.45
CA LYS A 121 4.40 -16.12 38.80
C LYS A 121 3.40 -16.96 39.60
#